data_AF-A0AAE3MM87-F1
#
_entry.id   AF-A0AAE3MM87-F1
#
_cell.length_a   1.000
_cell.length_b   1.000
_cell.length_c   1.000
_cell.angle_alpha   90.00
_cell.angle_beta   90.00
_cell.angle_gamma   90.00
#
_symmetry.space_group_name_H-M   'P 1'
#
loop_
_entity.id
_entity.type
_entity.pdbx_description
1 polymer ?
#
loop_
_entity_poly.entity_id
_entity_poly.type
_entity_poly.pdbx_seq_one_letter_code
_entity_poly.pdbx_strand_id
1 'polypeptide(L)'
;MRKYLIILFVFASLQLWGQKDIYESVRFDELSAEHSTLAIIPFFANLDLEQELSKEELGRLEELEGKAVQDALETYFGRGKKKKKFSVEFQNVENTNALLAQNNINYSNIDTYTIKQLSEILQVDGIVSGNIDLNVLLSRGVSDEVSFLDYLLGDANYGRIGIKISDGKTGKLLWKYENEITKKSGRNTTDLIDKMMKKMTRRFPYDKERKKTRKRT
;
A
#
# COMPACT_ATOMS: atom_id res chain seq x y z
N MET A 1 23.08 39.24 24.55
CA MET A 1 23.46 37.89 24.04
C MET A 1 22.59 36.76 24.59
N ARG A 2 22.35 36.65 25.90
CA ARG A 2 21.47 35.59 26.50
C ARG A 2 20.05 35.50 25.93
N LYS A 3 19.40 36.62 25.60
CA LYS A 3 18.02 36.63 25.05
C LYS A 3 17.91 36.05 23.63
N TYR A 4 18.93 36.26 22.80
CA TYR A 4 18.98 35.70 21.44
C TYR A 4 19.27 34.19 21.43
N LEU A 5 20.03 33.70 22.42
CA LEU A 5 20.27 32.27 22.64
C LEU A 5 18.99 31.51 23.01
N ILE A 6 18.10 32.13 23.79
CA ILE A 6 16.80 31.52 24.18
C ILE A 6 15.86 31.44 22.96
N ILE A 7 15.84 32.47 22.11
CA ILE A 7 15.03 32.48 20.88
C ILE A 7 15.51 31.42 19.88
N LEU A 8 16.84 31.24 19.75
CA LEU A 8 17.43 30.19 18.92
C LEU A 8 17.06 28.78 19.42
N PHE A 9 16.98 28.58 20.74
CA PHE A 9 16.63 27.30 21.36
C PHE A 9 15.14 26.96 21.19
N VAL A 10 14.25 27.96 21.19
CA VAL A 10 12.81 27.78 20.96
C VAL A 10 12.48 27.53 19.48
N PHE A 11 13.26 28.09 18.55
CA PHE A 11 13.10 27.77 17.12
C PHE A 11 13.64 26.37 16.76
N ALA A 12 14.66 25.89 17.47
CA ALA A 12 15.21 24.54 17.28
C ALA A 12 14.27 23.42 17.76
N SER A 13 13.36 23.68 18.72
CA SER A 13 12.43 22.67 19.24
C SER A 13 11.18 22.47 18.39
N LEU A 14 10.94 23.32 17.37
CA LEU A 14 9.79 23.22 16.47
C LEU A 14 10.04 22.37 15.21
N GLN A 15 11.24 21.81 15.04
CA GLN A 15 11.69 21.25 13.76
C GLN A 15 11.70 19.72 13.67
N LEU A 16 10.82 18.99 14.37
CA LEU A 16 10.71 17.52 14.17
C LEU A 16 9.29 16.98 14.39
N TRP A 17 8.28 17.56 13.73
CA TRP A 17 7.02 16.85 13.51
C TRP A 17 7.05 16.22 12.12
N GLY A 18 7.77 15.11 12.00
CA GLY A 18 7.68 14.27 10.81
C GLY A 18 6.24 13.76 10.65
N GLN A 19 5.65 13.99 9.47
CA GLN A 19 4.34 13.45 9.11
C GLN A 19 4.39 11.93 9.32
N LYS A 20 3.54 11.39 10.19
CA LYS A 20 3.51 9.95 10.42
C LYS A 20 2.99 9.29 9.14
N ASP A 21 3.87 8.57 8.46
CA ASP A 21 3.56 7.67 7.34
C ASP A 21 2.55 6.57 7.69
N ILE A 22 2.15 6.46 8.96
CA ILE A 22 1.23 5.44 9.47
C ILE A 22 0.13 6.07 10.30
N TYR A 23 -1.07 5.64 9.98
CA TYR A 23 -2.24 5.72 10.84
C TYR A 23 -2.61 4.32 11.33
N GLU A 24 -2.91 4.18 12.62
CA GLU A 24 -3.49 2.98 13.23
C GLU A 24 -4.68 3.44 14.09
N SER A 25 -5.83 2.81 13.90
CA SER A 25 -7.04 3.12 14.66
C SER A 25 -6.86 2.76 16.13
N VAL A 26 -7.38 3.60 17.02
CA VAL A 26 -7.40 3.33 18.48
C VAL A 26 -8.21 2.08 18.81
N ARG A 27 -9.17 1.74 17.94
CA ARG A 27 -10.02 0.55 18.04
C ARG A 27 -9.50 -0.64 17.22
N PHE A 28 -8.25 -0.59 16.76
CA PHE A 28 -7.68 -1.65 15.94
C PHE A 28 -7.80 -3.01 16.62
N ASP A 29 -7.38 -3.14 17.88
CA ASP A 29 -7.36 -4.42 18.58
C ASP A 29 -8.79 -4.97 18.82
N GLU A 30 -9.76 -4.09 19.07
CA GLU A 30 -11.17 -4.45 19.25
C GLU A 30 -11.79 -4.95 17.94
N LEU A 31 -11.63 -4.18 16.86
CA LEU A 31 -12.26 -4.47 15.57
C LEU A 31 -11.58 -5.66 14.87
N SER A 32 -10.27 -5.80 15.02
CA SER A 32 -9.49 -6.87 14.37
C SER A 32 -9.35 -8.16 15.19
N ALA A 33 -9.98 -8.24 16.38
CA ALA A 33 -9.79 -9.32 17.34
C ALA A 33 -9.99 -10.71 16.72
N GLU A 34 -11.11 -10.84 15.99
CA GLU A 34 -11.62 -12.07 15.35
C GLU A 34 -11.22 -12.21 13.88
N HIS A 35 -10.47 -11.24 13.32
CA HIS A 35 -10.03 -11.33 11.93
C HIS A 35 -9.15 -12.56 11.73
N SER A 36 -9.51 -13.37 10.75
CA SER A 36 -8.81 -14.57 10.31
C SER A 36 -8.35 -14.45 8.87
N THR A 37 -9.15 -13.85 7.98
CA THR A 37 -8.84 -13.74 6.55
C THR A 37 -9.06 -12.32 6.03
N LEU A 38 -8.09 -11.79 5.27
CA LEU A 38 -8.21 -10.52 4.55
C LEU A 38 -8.15 -10.76 3.04
N ALA A 39 -8.91 -10.02 2.24
CA ALA A 39 -8.72 -9.97 0.79
C ALA A 39 -7.89 -8.75 0.39
N ILE A 40 -7.14 -8.87 -0.70
CA ILE A 40 -6.43 -7.75 -1.33
C ILE A 40 -7.15 -7.49 -2.65
N ILE A 41 -7.75 -6.32 -2.82
CA ILE A 41 -8.40 -5.94 -4.08
C ILE A 41 -7.40 -5.23 -5.02
N PRO A 42 -7.67 -5.14 -6.34
CA PRO A 42 -6.85 -4.36 -7.26
C PRO A 42 -6.64 -2.93 -6.74
N PHE A 43 -5.40 -2.44 -6.83
CA PHE A 43 -5.06 -1.08 -6.39
C PHE A 43 -5.44 -0.07 -7.45
N PHE A 44 -5.93 1.11 -7.06
CA PHE A 44 -6.15 2.19 -8.02
C PHE A 44 -4.82 2.83 -8.38
N ALA A 45 -4.34 2.58 -9.60
CA ALA A 45 -3.19 3.25 -10.16
C ALA A 45 -3.62 4.53 -10.88
N ASN A 46 -2.84 5.60 -10.69
CA ASN A 46 -2.89 6.81 -11.49
C ASN A 46 -1.53 6.94 -12.19
N LEU A 47 -1.56 7.01 -13.52
CA LEU A 47 -0.34 7.08 -14.34
C LEU A 47 -0.15 8.48 -14.91
N ASP A 48 0.95 9.13 -14.56
CA ASP A 48 1.41 10.43 -15.07
C ASP A 48 2.67 10.23 -15.91
N LEU A 49 2.49 9.63 -17.09
CA LEU A 49 3.58 9.29 -18.01
C LEU A 49 3.89 10.46 -18.95
N GLU A 50 5.16 10.63 -19.33
CA GLU A 50 5.56 11.65 -20.31
C GLU A 50 4.99 11.39 -21.71
N GLN A 51 4.70 10.14 -22.03
CA GLN A 51 4.13 9.75 -23.32
C GLN A 51 2.63 10.08 -23.35
N GLU A 52 2.20 10.76 -24.41
CA GLU A 52 0.77 10.94 -24.69
C GLU A 52 0.13 9.60 -25.08
N LEU A 53 -0.82 9.14 -24.26
CA LEU A 53 -1.59 7.92 -24.47
C LEU A 53 -3.07 8.25 -24.68
N SER A 54 -3.78 7.38 -25.42
CA SER A 54 -5.24 7.44 -25.46
C SER A 54 -5.81 7.13 -24.07
N LYS A 55 -6.99 7.67 -23.75
CA LYS A 55 -7.66 7.41 -22.46
C LYS A 55 -7.90 5.92 -22.21
N GLU A 56 -8.19 5.16 -23.26
CA GLU A 56 -8.42 3.72 -23.19
C GLU A 56 -7.12 2.97 -22.87
N GLU A 57 -6.01 3.32 -23.53
CA GLU A 57 -4.72 2.70 -23.25
C GLU A 57 -4.21 3.07 -21.85
N LEU A 58 -4.39 4.32 -21.43
CA LEU A 58 -4.03 4.76 -20.08
C LEU A 58 -4.79 3.96 -19.01
N GLY A 59 -6.11 3.85 -19.13
CA GLY A 59 -6.92 3.10 -18.17
C GLY A 59 -6.58 1.61 -18.14
N ARG A 60 -6.23 1.02 -19.28
CA ARG A 60 -5.75 -0.37 -19.36
C ARG A 60 -4.41 -0.55 -18.63
N LEU A 61 -3.48 0.39 -18.77
CA LEU A 61 -2.20 0.36 -18.06
C LEU A 61 -2.37 0.56 -16.56
N GLU A 62 -3.24 1.49 -16.14
CA GLU A 62 -3.58 1.69 -14.74
C GLU A 62 -4.13 0.42 -14.09
N GLU A 63 -5.06 -0.27 -14.75
CA GLU A 63 -5.58 -1.56 -14.25
C GLU A 63 -4.46 -2.62 -14.13
N LEU A 64 -3.56 -2.70 -15.12
CA LEU A 64 -2.44 -3.63 -15.09
C LEU A 64 -1.47 -3.35 -13.94
N GLU A 65 -1.13 -2.09 -13.71
CA GLU A 65 -0.26 -1.69 -12.60
C GLU A 65 -0.93 -1.95 -11.24
N GLY A 66 -2.23 -1.66 -11.13
CA GLY A 66 -3.04 -1.97 -9.96
C GLY A 66 -3.04 -3.46 -9.59
N LYS A 67 -3.18 -4.34 -10.59
CA LYS A 67 -3.08 -5.80 -10.42
C LYS A 67 -1.66 -6.25 -10.08
N ALA A 68 -0.64 -5.67 -10.70
CA ALA A 68 0.75 -6.00 -10.39
C ALA A 68 1.10 -5.70 -8.92
N VAL A 69 0.59 -4.61 -8.36
CA VAL A 69 0.75 -4.28 -6.94
C VAL A 69 0.00 -5.27 -6.03
N GLN A 70 -1.21 -5.68 -6.43
CA GLN A 70 -2.01 -6.69 -5.73
C GLN A 70 -1.24 -8.02 -5.63
N ASP A 71 -0.71 -8.52 -6.74
CA ASP A 71 0.07 -9.77 -6.83
C ASP A 71 1.36 -9.69 -5.99
N ALA A 72 2.04 -8.54 -6.05
CA ALA A 72 3.23 -8.31 -5.26
C ALA A 72 2.94 -8.35 -3.75
N LEU A 73 1.82 -7.76 -3.31
CA LEU A 73 1.40 -7.79 -1.91
C LEU A 73 1.07 -9.22 -1.45
N GLU A 74 0.30 -9.98 -2.23
CA GLU A 74 0.00 -11.38 -1.92
C GLU A 74 1.28 -12.21 -1.78
N THR A 75 2.18 -12.10 -2.75
CA THR A 75 3.48 -12.78 -2.72
C THR A 75 4.25 -12.45 -1.45
N TYR A 76 4.26 -11.17 -1.06
CA TYR A 76 4.93 -10.68 0.13
C TYR A 76 4.34 -11.22 1.42
N PHE A 77 3.03 -11.17 1.54
CA PHE A 77 2.32 -11.67 2.70
C PHE A 77 2.39 -13.20 2.81
N GLY A 78 2.37 -13.91 1.68
CA GLY A 78 2.58 -15.35 1.59
C GLY A 78 3.98 -15.79 2.03
N ARG A 79 5.03 -15.06 1.59
CA ARG A 79 6.42 -15.29 2.03
C ARG A 79 6.60 -15.06 3.54
N GLY A 80 5.81 -14.18 4.14
CA GLY A 80 5.75 -13.94 5.58
C GLY A 80 5.56 -15.23 6.40
N LYS A 81 4.79 -16.22 5.90
CA LYS A 81 4.57 -17.50 6.61
C LYS A 81 5.88 -18.22 7.01
N LYS A 82 7.00 -18.00 6.32
CA LYS A 82 8.31 -18.63 6.62
C LYS A 82 9.18 -17.89 7.64
N LYS A 83 8.99 -16.59 7.90
CA LYS A 83 9.87 -15.78 8.80
C LYS A 83 9.14 -14.92 9.84
N LYS A 84 7.86 -14.56 9.64
CA LYS A 84 6.99 -13.82 10.58
C LYS A 84 5.53 -14.24 10.36
N LYS A 85 4.95 -14.98 11.30
CA LYS A 85 3.57 -15.46 11.16
C LYS A 85 2.60 -14.28 11.39
N PHE A 86 1.91 -13.79 10.35
CA PHE A 86 0.78 -12.87 10.53
C PHE A 86 -0.35 -13.54 11.30
N SER A 87 -1.12 -12.78 12.08
CA SER A 87 -2.29 -13.32 12.80
C SER A 87 -3.48 -13.63 11.88
N VAL A 88 -3.43 -13.17 10.63
CA VAL A 88 -4.41 -13.39 9.58
C VAL A 88 -3.78 -14.12 8.39
N GLU A 89 -4.63 -14.76 7.61
CA GLU A 89 -4.32 -15.24 6.26
C GLU A 89 -4.83 -14.26 5.22
N PHE A 90 -4.29 -14.37 4.00
CA PHE A 90 -4.72 -13.56 2.87
C PHE A 90 -5.42 -14.47 1.88
N GLN A 91 -6.60 -14.05 1.43
CA GLN A 91 -7.30 -14.69 0.32
C GLN A 91 -6.42 -14.63 -0.92
N ASN A 92 -6.41 -15.71 -1.70
CA ASN A 92 -5.66 -15.76 -2.93
C ASN A 92 -6.19 -14.71 -3.93
N VAL A 93 -5.29 -14.05 -4.66
CA VAL A 93 -5.66 -12.93 -5.55
C VAL A 93 -6.48 -13.41 -6.75
N GLU A 94 -6.17 -14.58 -7.32
CA GLU A 94 -6.97 -15.16 -8.41
C GLU A 94 -8.41 -15.43 -7.95
N ASN A 95 -8.57 -16.00 -6.76
CA ASN A 95 -9.90 -16.19 -6.14
C ASN A 95 -10.61 -14.86 -5.88
N THR A 96 -9.90 -13.86 -5.37
CA THR A 96 -10.45 -12.52 -5.11
C THR A 96 -11.00 -11.92 -6.40
N ASN A 97 -10.19 -11.92 -7.46
CA ASN A 97 -10.54 -11.36 -8.76
C ASN A 97 -11.68 -12.16 -9.43
N ALA A 98 -11.70 -13.49 -9.28
CA ALA A 98 -12.79 -14.32 -9.77
C ALA A 98 -14.12 -14.01 -9.07
N LEU A 99 -14.12 -13.86 -7.73
CA LEU A 99 -15.32 -13.52 -6.96
C LEU A 99 -15.85 -12.12 -7.30
N LEU A 100 -14.96 -11.14 -7.49
CA LEU A 100 -15.34 -9.82 -7.99
C LEU A 100 -16.00 -9.92 -9.36
N ALA A 101 -15.37 -10.61 -10.31
CA ALA A 101 -15.88 -10.76 -11.67
C ALA A 101 -17.24 -11.49 -11.71
N GLN A 102 -17.42 -12.55 -10.92
CA GLN A 102 -18.70 -13.27 -10.80
C GLN A 102 -19.84 -12.37 -10.30
N ASN A 103 -19.52 -11.30 -9.57
CA ASN A 103 -20.47 -10.32 -9.07
C ASN A 103 -20.54 -9.06 -9.97
N ASN A 104 -19.99 -9.12 -11.18
CA ASN A 104 -19.90 -8.00 -12.13
C ASN A 104 -19.15 -6.77 -11.57
N ILE A 105 -18.22 -7.01 -10.65
CA ILE A 105 -17.32 -6.00 -10.10
C ILE A 105 -16.03 -6.04 -10.91
N ASN A 106 -15.66 -4.89 -11.46
CA ASN A 106 -14.47 -4.68 -12.26
C ASN A 106 -13.73 -3.42 -11.79
N TYR A 107 -12.60 -3.14 -12.42
CA TYR A 107 -11.72 -2.04 -12.01
C TYR A 107 -12.41 -0.66 -12.04
N SER A 108 -13.36 -0.43 -12.95
CA SER A 108 -14.02 0.87 -13.12
C SER A 108 -15.22 1.09 -12.22
N ASN A 109 -15.72 0.06 -11.53
CA ASN A 109 -16.89 0.18 -10.65
C ASN A 109 -16.67 -0.29 -9.21
N ILE A 110 -15.50 -0.84 -8.87
CA ILE A 110 -15.22 -1.39 -7.54
C ILE A 110 -15.29 -0.33 -6.43
N ASP A 111 -15.04 0.94 -6.74
CA ASP A 111 -15.17 2.09 -5.83
C ASP A 111 -16.62 2.45 -5.49
N THR A 112 -17.60 1.98 -6.27
CA THR A 112 -19.03 2.19 -6.00
C THR A 112 -19.55 1.30 -4.86
N TYR A 113 -18.77 0.29 -4.46
CA TYR A 113 -19.11 -0.63 -3.38
C TYR A 113 -18.47 -0.20 -2.06
N THR A 114 -19.22 -0.32 -0.98
CA THR A 114 -18.65 -0.12 0.37
C THR A 114 -17.72 -1.26 0.75
N ILE A 115 -16.77 -1.00 1.64
CA ILE A 115 -15.90 -2.05 2.20
C ILE A 115 -16.71 -3.20 2.77
N LYS A 116 -17.84 -2.90 3.43
CA LYS A 116 -18.71 -3.94 4.00
C LYS A 116 -19.28 -4.85 2.92
N GLN A 117 -19.81 -4.28 1.84
CA GLN A 117 -20.33 -5.06 0.70
C GLN A 117 -19.22 -5.89 0.04
N LEU A 118 -18.04 -5.30 -0.18
CA LEU A 118 -16.90 -6.02 -0.74
C LEU A 118 -16.47 -7.18 0.15
N SER A 119 -16.40 -6.98 1.47
CA SER A 119 -16.07 -8.03 2.43
C SER A 119 -17.10 -9.15 2.47
N GLU A 120 -18.39 -8.84 2.38
CA GLU A 120 -19.47 -9.85 2.32
C GLU A 120 -19.38 -10.68 1.03
N ILE A 121 -19.17 -10.02 -0.12
CA ILE A 121 -19.03 -10.69 -1.43
C ILE A 121 -17.79 -11.58 -1.46
N LEU A 122 -16.67 -11.09 -0.93
CA LEU A 122 -15.40 -11.79 -0.91
C LEU A 122 -15.30 -12.82 0.23
N GLN A 123 -16.25 -12.83 1.16
CA GLN A 123 -16.28 -13.70 2.34
C GLN A 123 -15.01 -13.56 3.21
N VAL A 124 -14.62 -12.32 3.52
CA VAL A 124 -13.43 -12.00 4.31
C VAL A 124 -13.72 -11.03 5.44
N ASP A 125 -12.86 -11.03 6.46
CA ASP A 125 -13.01 -10.18 7.65
C ASP A 125 -12.54 -8.74 7.42
N GLY A 126 -11.79 -8.49 6.35
CA GLY A 126 -11.35 -7.14 6.01
C GLY A 126 -10.69 -7.06 4.63
N ILE A 127 -10.54 -5.82 4.17
CA ILE A 127 -10.03 -5.51 2.84
C ILE A 127 -8.72 -4.74 2.95
N VAL A 128 -7.71 -5.21 2.24
CA VAL A 128 -6.51 -4.46 1.89
C VAL A 128 -6.78 -3.78 0.55
N SER A 129 -6.66 -2.46 0.53
CA SER A 129 -6.93 -1.60 -0.63
C SER A 129 -5.91 -0.47 -0.69
N GLY A 130 -5.88 0.28 -1.77
CA GLY A 130 -4.98 1.41 -1.85
C GLY A 130 -4.93 2.09 -3.20
N ASN A 131 -4.15 3.15 -3.23
CA ASN A 131 -3.87 3.92 -4.43
C ASN A 131 -2.36 3.92 -4.67
N ILE A 132 -1.97 4.01 -5.94
CA ILE A 132 -0.59 4.19 -6.35
C ILE A 132 -0.54 5.26 -7.44
N ASP A 133 0.23 6.31 -7.19
CA ASP A 133 0.50 7.36 -8.18
C ASP A 133 1.89 7.06 -8.75
N LEU A 134 2.03 6.97 -10.07
CA LEU A 134 3.29 6.63 -10.73
C LEU A 134 3.55 7.53 -11.93
N ASN A 135 4.81 7.85 -12.15
CA ASN A 135 5.29 8.47 -13.39
C ASN A 135 6.07 7.50 -14.29
N VAL A 136 6.10 6.22 -13.91
CA VAL A 136 6.76 5.13 -14.65
C VAL A 136 5.90 3.86 -14.61
N LEU A 137 5.99 3.03 -15.64
CA LEU A 137 5.34 1.71 -15.65
C LEU A 137 6.15 0.72 -14.81
N LEU A 138 5.58 0.30 -13.67
CA LEU A 138 6.28 -0.63 -12.80
C LEU A 138 6.28 -2.05 -13.41
N SER A 139 5.12 -2.52 -13.85
CA SER A 139 4.88 -3.89 -14.34
C SER A 139 5.75 -4.31 -15.51
N ARG A 140 6.10 -3.39 -16.41
CA ARG A 140 6.92 -3.66 -17.59
C ARG A 140 8.43 -3.69 -17.30
N GLY A 141 8.84 -3.30 -16.10
CA GLY A 141 10.25 -3.02 -15.83
C GLY A 141 10.67 -1.69 -16.48
N VAL A 142 11.49 -0.90 -15.80
CA VAL A 142 12.08 0.31 -16.39
C VAL A 142 13.01 -0.13 -17.52
N SER A 143 12.50 -0.19 -18.75
CA SER A 143 13.26 -0.47 -19.96
C SER A 143 13.36 0.82 -20.73
N ASP A 144 14.52 1.47 -20.58
CA ASP A 144 15.14 2.39 -21.54
C ASP A 144 14.40 3.68 -21.98
N GLU A 145 13.21 3.99 -21.45
CA GLU A 145 12.50 5.25 -21.77
C GLU A 145 12.74 6.39 -20.78
N VAL A 146 13.40 6.15 -19.65
CA VAL A 146 13.92 7.24 -18.82
C VAL A 146 15.18 7.76 -19.53
N SER A 147 15.05 8.91 -20.20
CA SER A 147 16.16 9.58 -20.86
C SER A 147 17.40 9.56 -19.96
N PHE A 148 18.52 9.10 -20.52
CA PHE A 148 19.84 9.09 -19.88
C PHE A 148 20.24 10.46 -19.27
N LEU A 149 19.57 11.55 -19.65
CA LEU A 149 19.69 12.88 -19.04
C LEU A 149 19.14 12.95 -17.60
N ASP A 150 18.02 12.30 -17.28
CA ASP A 150 17.48 12.21 -15.90
C ASP A 150 18.32 11.31 -15.00
N TYR A 151 19.09 10.40 -15.60
CA TYR A 151 20.06 9.57 -14.90
C TYR A 151 21.21 10.39 -14.31
N LEU A 152 21.54 11.55 -14.89
CA LEU A 152 22.68 12.38 -14.48
C LEU A 152 22.33 13.55 -13.54
N LEU A 153 21.03 13.88 -13.35
CA LEU A 153 20.63 15.18 -12.76
C LEU A 153 19.98 15.16 -11.36
N GLY A 154 19.40 14.07 -10.82
CA GLY A 154 18.84 14.14 -9.45
C GLY A 154 17.94 13.01 -8.96
N ASP A 155 17.51 13.08 -7.69
CA ASP A 155 16.66 12.13 -6.95
C ASP A 155 15.33 11.80 -7.69
N ALA A 156 15.34 10.81 -8.59
CA ALA A 156 14.13 10.37 -9.27
C ALA A 156 13.10 9.81 -8.27
N ASN A 157 11.99 10.53 -8.12
CA ASN A 157 10.77 10.10 -7.47
C ASN A 157 9.92 9.39 -8.51
N TYR A 158 9.63 8.11 -8.29
CA TYR A 158 8.80 7.28 -9.16
C TYR A 158 7.31 7.33 -8.81
N GLY A 159 6.95 7.98 -7.69
CA GLY A 159 5.57 8.13 -7.28
C GLY A 159 5.32 7.89 -5.79
N ARG A 160 4.07 7.56 -5.45
CA ARG A 160 3.62 7.35 -4.07
C ARG A 160 2.67 6.17 -3.99
N ILE A 161 2.78 5.36 -2.93
CA ILE A 161 1.81 4.33 -2.61
C ILE A 161 1.08 4.67 -1.31
N GLY A 162 -0.23 4.45 -1.29
CA GLY A 162 -1.05 4.46 -0.10
C GLY A 162 -1.75 3.12 0.08
N ILE A 163 -1.45 2.39 1.15
CA ILE A 163 -2.09 1.12 1.50
C ILE A 163 -3.01 1.33 2.70
N LYS A 164 -4.21 0.76 2.64
CA LYS A 164 -5.24 0.83 3.68
C LYS A 164 -5.71 -0.57 4.03
N ILE A 165 -6.01 -0.78 5.30
CA ILE A 165 -6.72 -1.96 5.79
C ILE A 165 -8.00 -1.47 6.45
N SER A 166 -9.12 -2.05 6.03
CA SER A 166 -10.43 -1.71 6.53
C SER A 166 -11.11 -2.96 7.10
N ASP A 167 -11.85 -2.79 8.19
CA ASP A 167 -12.67 -3.83 8.80
C ASP A 167 -13.87 -4.14 7.90
N GLY A 168 -14.09 -5.42 7.62
CA GLY A 168 -15.19 -5.88 6.79
C GLY A 168 -16.55 -5.76 7.45
N LYS A 169 -16.63 -5.90 8.78
CA LYS A 169 -17.93 -5.84 9.47
C LYS A 169 -18.48 -4.42 9.57
N THR A 170 -17.62 -3.46 9.90
CA THR A 170 -18.02 -2.06 10.12
C THR A 170 -17.64 -1.11 8.99
N GLY A 171 -16.79 -1.53 8.05
CA GLY A 171 -16.25 -0.68 6.99
C GLY A 171 -15.21 0.33 7.46
N LYS A 172 -14.82 0.31 8.74
CA LYS A 172 -13.92 1.33 9.33
C LYS A 172 -12.48 1.11 8.92
N LEU A 173 -11.77 2.21 8.66
CA LEU A 173 -10.33 2.20 8.45
C LEU A 173 -9.62 1.76 9.75
N LEU A 174 -8.86 0.67 9.67
CA LEU A 174 -8.09 0.12 10.78
C LEU A 174 -6.65 0.63 10.74
N TRP A 175 -6.07 0.71 9.55
CA TRP A 175 -4.66 1.07 9.38
C TRP A 175 -4.44 1.66 8.00
N LYS A 176 -3.54 2.64 7.90
CA LYS A 176 -3.11 3.23 6.64
C LYS A 176 -1.62 3.46 6.67
N TYR A 177 -0.95 3.18 5.57
CA TYR A 177 0.46 3.47 5.34
C TYR A 177 0.63 4.22 4.04
N GLU A 178 1.39 5.30 4.07
CA GLU A 178 1.81 6.03 2.87
C GLU A 178 3.32 5.98 2.78
N ASN A 179 3.85 5.86 1.56
CA ASN A 179 5.28 5.94 1.35
C ASN A 179 5.60 6.39 -0.07
N GLU A 180 6.66 7.17 -0.19
CA GLU A 180 7.21 7.57 -1.47
C GLU A 180 8.01 6.45 -2.12
N ILE A 181 7.91 6.36 -3.44
CA ILE A 181 8.56 5.39 -4.28
C ILE A 181 9.76 6.09 -4.92
N THR A 182 10.96 5.90 -4.38
CA THR A 182 12.17 6.59 -4.86
C THR A 182 13.15 5.64 -5.53
N LYS A 183 14.03 6.15 -6.40
CA LYS A 183 15.10 5.38 -7.05
C LYS A 183 16.04 4.65 -6.08
N LYS A 184 16.25 5.16 -4.86
CA LYS A 184 17.01 4.48 -3.79
C LYS A 184 16.39 3.14 -3.36
N SER A 185 15.13 2.90 -3.73
CA SER A 185 14.39 1.70 -3.39
C SER A 185 14.70 0.50 -4.30
N GLY A 186 15.40 0.60 -5.44
CA GLY A 186 15.74 -0.58 -6.26
C GLY A 186 16.62 -0.31 -7.48
N ARG A 187 17.27 -1.36 -8.03
CA ARG A 187 17.99 -1.28 -9.33
C ARG A 187 17.11 -1.66 -10.52
N ASN A 188 15.98 -2.33 -10.27
CA ASN A 188 14.91 -2.64 -11.21
C ASN A 188 13.54 -2.54 -10.48
N THR A 189 12.43 -2.62 -11.22
CA THR A 189 11.09 -2.47 -10.63
C THR A 189 10.77 -3.54 -9.59
N THR A 190 11.17 -4.79 -9.82
CA THR A 190 10.92 -5.86 -8.86
C THR A 190 11.62 -5.58 -7.54
N ASP A 191 12.86 -5.09 -7.55
CA ASP A 191 13.60 -4.67 -6.34
C ASP A 191 12.96 -3.45 -5.66
N LEU A 192 12.41 -2.53 -6.43
CA LEU A 192 11.71 -1.33 -5.96
C LEU A 192 10.47 -1.73 -5.14
N ILE A 193 9.62 -2.57 -5.75
CA ILE A 193 8.45 -3.16 -5.13
C ILE A 193 8.89 -4.00 -3.91
N ASP A 194 9.95 -4.80 -4.04
CA ASP A 194 10.49 -5.65 -2.97
C ASP A 194 10.86 -4.83 -1.71
N LYS A 195 11.69 -3.79 -1.86
CA LYS A 195 12.09 -2.96 -0.71
C LYS A 195 10.93 -2.18 -0.11
N MET A 196 10.01 -1.68 -0.95
CA MET A 196 8.81 -0.99 -0.51
C MET A 196 7.93 -1.93 0.33
N MET A 197 7.63 -3.12 -0.20
CA MET A 197 6.81 -4.11 0.49
C MET A 197 7.49 -4.63 1.75
N LYS A 198 8.82 -4.76 1.77
CA LYS A 198 9.58 -5.12 2.97
C LYS A 198 9.48 -4.07 4.07
N LYS A 199 9.51 -2.77 3.73
CA LYS A 199 9.31 -1.67 4.70
C LYS A 199 7.88 -1.68 5.24
N MET A 200 6.90 -1.78 4.34
CA MET A 200 5.48 -1.82 4.68
C MET A 200 5.16 -3.01 5.60
N THR A 201 5.58 -4.21 5.20
CA THR A 201 5.30 -5.46 5.92
C THR A 201 5.84 -5.45 7.35
N ARG A 202 6.99 -4.81 7.58
CA ARG A 202 7.56 -4.66 8.93
C ARG A 202 6.68 -3.82 9.85
N ARG A 203 5.87 -2.92 9.28
CA ARG A 203 4.97 -2.04 10.01
C ARG A 203 3.51 -2.51 9.94
N PHE A 204 3.25 -3.66 9.32
CA PHE A 204 1.93 -4.24 9.17
C PHE A 204 1.33 -4.60 10.54
N PRO A 205 0.07 -4.25 10.82
CA PRO A 205 -0.44 -4.27 12.18
C PRO A 205 -0.82 -5.68 12.68
N TYR A 206 -0.89 -6.68 11.79
CA TYR A 206 -1.21 -8.08 12.12
C TYR A 206 0.01 -8.96 12.44
N ASP A 207 1.10 -8.41 12.97
CA ASP A 207 2.25 -9.20 13.44
C ASP A 207 1.89 -9.98 14.73
N LYS A 208 2.01 -11.32 14.73
CA LYS A 208 1.69 -12.16 15.90
C LYS A 208 2.51 -11.80 17.14
N GLU A 209 3.75 -11.33 16.98
CA GLU A 209 4.58 -10.93 18.13
C GLU A 209 4.00 -9.68 18.80
N ARG A 210 3.52 -8.72 17.99
CA ARG A 210 2.85 -7.52 18.49
C ARG A 210 1.55 -7.86 19.22
N LYS A 211 0.75 -8.80 18.69
CA LYS A 211 -0.47 -9.30 19.36
C LYS A 211 -0.15 -10.00 20.70
N LYS A 212 0.96 -10.74 20.80
CA LYS A 212 1.39 -11.41 22.04
C LYS A 212 1.87 -10.43 23.12
N THR A 213 2.63 -9.40 22.76
CA THR A 213 3.11 -8.39 23.71
C THR A 213 1.94 -7.57 24.26
N ARG A 214 0.98 -7.20 23.42
CA ARG A 214 -0.24 -6.46 23.82
C ARG A 214 -1.14 -7.25 24.78
N LYS A 215 -1.23 -8.57 24.64
CA LYS A 215 -2.00 -9.43 25.56
C LYS A 215 -1.36 -9.61 26.95
N ARG A 216 -0.09 -9.22 27.13
CA ARG A 216 0.66 -9.38 28.38
C ARG A 216 0.74 -8.11 29.24
N THR A 217 0.44 -6.96 28.65
CA THR A 217 0.22 -5.66 29.31
C THR A 217 -1.26 -5.44 29.56
#